data_AF-A0A6U4MZS9-F1
#
_entry.id   AF-A0A6U4MZS9-F1
#
_cell.length_a   1.000
_cell.length_b   1.000
_cell.length_c   1.000
_cell.angle_alpha   90.00
_cell.angle_beta   90.00
_cell.angle_gamma   90.00
#
_symmetry.space_group_name_H-M   'P 1'
#
loop_
_entity.id
_entity.type
_entity.pdbx_description
1 polymer ?
#
loop_
_entity_poly.entity_id
_entity_poly.type
_entity_poly.pdbx_seq_one_letter_code
_entity_poly.pdbx_strand_id
1 'polypeptide(L)'
;MVEKHNKEMAALRAEVQTLQDHLVIARASGGEVVAASEGDLTLSSQLTACKVKLAKASAELELAQESIQAKNMAIAQARVEVEREVNAAKSDREALAEAREKVARLEFDVKALRQDSTRARLAGDNAAASATSASLEVEVARLSELAEQERERGERLEASLAQSREEARILLRQRQAHFASVEQVEADLLDDEEEGDKQSQEHDEAGLLVEAGEGA
;
A
#
# COMPACT_ATOMS: atom_id res chain seq x y z
N MET A 1 -6.43 -0.10 17.69
CA MET A 1 -5.11 -0.16 18.38
C MET A 1 -4.76 1.13 19.13
N VAL A 2 -4.52 2.27 18.44
CA VAL A 2 -4.13 3.55 19.09
C VAL A 2 -5.17 4.05 20.11
N GLU A 3 -6.46 3.96 19.80
CA GLU A 3 -7.52 4.33 20.76
C GLU A 3 -7.58 3.42 21.99
N LYS A 4 -7.29 2.12 21.84
CA LYS A 4 -7.24 1.13 22.94
C LYS A 4 -6.06 1.47 23.87
N HIS A 5 -4.87 1.67 23.32
CA HIS A 5 -3.69 2.14 24.07
C HIS A 5 -3.91 3.51 24.74
N ASN A 6 -4.59 4.45 24.08
CA ASN A 6 -4.91 5.74 24.69
C ASN A 6 -5.85 5.60 25.89
N LYS A 7 -6.82 4.68 25.83
CA LYS A 7 -7.71 4.36 26.96
C LYS A 7 -6.95 3.71 28.11
N GLU A 8 -6.08 2.74 27.83
CA GLU A 8 -5.21 2.10 28.83
C GLU A 8 -4.25 3.11 29.49
N MET A 9 -3.65 3.99 28.70
CA MET A 9 -2.82 5.10 29.18
C MET A 9 -3.59 6.05 30.08
N ALA A 10 -4.85 6.37 29.74
CA ALA A 10 -5.70 7.20 30.58
C ALA A 10 -6.04 6.52 31.91
N ALA A 11 -6.33 5.21 31.90
CA ALA A 11 -6.57 4.41 33.09
C ALA A 11 -5.32 4.34 34.00
N LEU A 12 -4.15 4.05 33.44
CA LEU A 12 -2.88 4.01 34.18
C LEU A 12 -2.51 5.38 34.77
N ARG A 13 -2.79 6.48 34.06
CA ARG A 13 -2.60 7.85 34.60
C ARG A 13 -3.53 8.12 35.79
N ALA A 14 -4.80 7.71 35.69
CA ALA A 14 -5.75 7.85 36.78
C ALA A 14 -5.37 7.01 38.00
N GLU A 15 -4.86 5.78 37.79
CA GLU A 15 -4.39 4.90 38.86
C GLU A 15 -3.13 5.46 39.55
N VAL A 16 -2.15 5.94 38.78
CA VAL A 16 -0.96 6.64 39.32
C VAL A 16 -1.37 7.84 40.16
N GLN A 17 -2.34 8.64 39.70
CA GLN A 17 -2.85 9.79 40.45
C GLN A 17 -3.53 9.36 41.76
N THR A 18 -4.37 8.32 41.70
CA THR A 18 -5.07 7.78 42.89
C THR A 18 -4.08 7.25 43.93
N LEU A 19 -3.06 6.50 43.51
CA LEU A 19 -2.00 6.00 44.38
C LEU A 19 -1.14 7.13 44.97
N GLN A 20 -0.89 8.20 44.20
CA GLN A 20 -0.23 9.40 44.71
C GLN A 20 -1.04 10.09 45.80
N ASP A 21 -2.34 10.27 45.59
CA ASP A 21 -3.24 10.93 46.55
C ASP A 21 -3.35 10.09 47.84
N HIS A 22 -3.47 8.76 47.73
CA HIS A 22 -3.45 7.85 48.88
C HIS A 22 -2.14 7.92 49.67
N LEU A 23 -0.99 8.01 48.99
CA LEU A 23 0.31 8.17 49.67
C LEU A 23 0.44 9.52 50.39
N VAL A 24 -0.11 10.60 49.83
CA VAL A 24 -0.14 11.91 50.49
C VAL A 24 -0.94 11.84 51.79
N ILE A 25 -2.11 11.20 51.75
CA ILE A 25 -2.98 11.01 52.93
C ILE A 25 -2.28 10.14 53.98
N ALA A 26 -1.71 9.00 53.58
CA ALA A 26 -1.02 8.07 54.48
C ALA A 26 0.17 8.72 55.20
N ARG A 27 0.95 9.54 54.47
CA ARG A 27 2.06 10.31 55.04
C ARG A 27 1.58 11.37 56.04
N ALA A 28 0.46 12.03 55.77
CA ALA A 28 -0.14 13.00 56.68
C ALA A 28 -0.67 12.35 57.98
N SER A 29 -1.10 11.08 57.92
CA SER A 29 -1.54 10.30 59.09
C SER A 29 -0.44 9.59 59.87
N GLY A 30 0.84 9.77 59.50
CA GLY A 30 1.98 9.30 60.29
C GLY A 30 2.51 7.89 59.99
N GLY A 31 2.17 7.30 58.83
CA GLY A 31 2.78 6.04 58.41
C GLY A 31 2.24 5.53 57.07
N GLU A 32 3.13 4.91 56.28
CA GLU A 32 2.73 4.15 55.09
C GLU A 32 2.12 2.81 55.54
N VAL A 33 0.97 2.42 54.98
CA VAL A 33 0.32 1.14 55.31
C VAL A 33 1.25 0.02 54.86
N VAL A 34 1.91 -0.62 55.83
CA VAL A 34 2.70 -1.82 55.59
C VAL A 34 1.74 -2.97 55.41
N ALA A 35 1.75 -3.52 54.21
CA ALA A 35 1.36 -4.88 53.84
C ALA A 35 1.10 -5.82 55.03
N ALA A 36 -0.15 -6.29 55.19
CA ALA A 36 -0.52 -7.22 56.25
C ALA A 36 -0.09 -8.67 55.95
N SER A 37 0.31 -8.95 54.71
CA SER A 37 0.74 -10.27 54.23
C SER A 37 2.02 -10.17 53.37
N GLU A 38 2.77 -11.28 53.25
CA GLU A 38 4.02 -11.38 52.46
C GLU A 38 3.86 -11.05 50.97
N GLY A 39 2.63 -11.01 50.46
CA GLY A 39 2.30 -10.65 49.07
C GLY A 39 1.78 -9.22 48.88
N ASP A 40 1.51 -8.49 49.97
CA ASP A 40 0.99 -7.13 49.87
C ASP A 40 2.14 -6.16 49.53
N LEU A 41 2.01 -5.49 48.39
CA LEU A 41 2.92 -4.43 47.99
C LEU A 41 2.55 -3.15 48.76
N THR A 42 3.53 -2.48 49.38
CA THR A 42 3.34 -1.12 49.93
C THR A 42 2.81 -0.18 48.86
N LEU A 43 2.02 0.83 49.23
CA LEU A 43 1.49 1.83 48.29
C LEU A 43 2.60 2.46 47.42
N SER A 44 3.81 2.67 47.98
CA SER A 44 4.98 3.14 47.23
C SER A 44 5.46 2.14 46.18
N SER A 45 5.49 0.85 46.49
CA SER A 45 5.86 -0.20 45.51
C SER A 45 4.80 -0.38 44.43
N GLN A 46 3.51 -0.30 44.76
CA GLN A 46 2.40 -0.27 43.79
C GLN A 46 2.50 0.95 42.87
N LEU A 47 2.74 2.14 43.43
CA LEU A 47 2.94 3.36 42.65
C LEU A 47 4.15 3.24 41.71
N THR A 48 5.24 2.61 42.16
CA THR A 48 6.45 2.41 41.34
C THR A 48 6.16 1.45 40.20
N ALA A 49 5.50 0.32 40.46
CA ALA A 49 5.11 -0.63 39.42
C ALA A 49 4.16 0.01 38.39
N CYS A 50 3.18 0.78 38.85
CA CYS A 50 2.21 1.45 37.99
C CYS A 50 2.86 2.53 37.11
N LYS A 51 3.82 3.30 37.65
CA LYS A 51 4.65 4.23 36.86
C LYS A 51 5.50 3.54 35.81
N VAL A 52 6.07 2.37 36.11
CA VAL A 52 6.85 1.59 35.13
C VAL A 52 5.96 1.09 34.01
N LYS A 53 4.76 0.58 34.31
CA LYS A 53 3.76 0.20 33.30
C LYS A 53 3.35 1.38 32.42
N LEU A 54 3.09 2.55 33.04
CA LEU A 54 2.77 3.77 32.32
C LEU A 54 3.90 4.23 31.38
N ALA A 55 5.14 4.16 31.83
CA ALA A 55 6.31 4.51 31.02
C ALA A 55 6.48 3.56 29.83
N LYS A 56 6.29 2.25 30.04
CA LYS A 56 6.35 1.24 28.99
C LYS A 56 5.25 1.46 27.93
N ALA A 57 4.00 1.63 28.36
CA ALA A 57 2.88 1.89 27.47
C ALA A 57 3.02 3.21 26.71
N SER A 58 3.65 4.24 27.32
CA SER A 58 3.98 5.50 26.65
C SER A 58 4.97 5.29 25.50
N ALA A 59 6.05 4.55 25.76
CA ALA A 59 7.08 4.28 24.76
C ALA A 59 6.54 3.41 23.59
N GLU A 60 5.70 2.42 23.88
CA GLU A 60 5.04 1.59 22.86
C GLU A 60 4.09 2.42 21.99
N LEU A 61 3.36 3.37 22.58
CA LEU A 61 2.49 4.28 21.85
C LEU A 61 3.29 5.23 20.92
N GLU A 62 4.40 5.78 21.40
CA GLU A 62 5.29 6.64 20.59
C GLU A 62 5.85 5.87 19.39
N LEU A 63 6.36 4.65 19.60
CA LEU A 63 6.85 3.78 18.52
C LEU A 63 5.75 3.44 17.51
N ALA A 64 4.53 3.16 17.98
CA ALA A 64 3.39 2.90 17.11
C ALA A 64 3.01 4.13 16.27
N GLN A 65 3.05 5.33 16.87
CA GLN A 65 2.78 6.58 16.17
C GLN A 65 3.82 6.89 15.09
N GLU A 66 5.11 6.74 15.39
CA GLU A 66 6.20 6.90 14.42
C GLU A 66 6.07 5.90 13.26
N SER A 67 5.75 4.64 13.57
CA SER A 67 5.51 3.60 12.56
C SER A 67 4.32 3.94 11.65
N ILE A 68 3.21 4.43 12.22
CA ILE A 68 2.04 4.88 11.46
C ILE A 68 2.41 6.08 10.56
N GLN A 69 3.14 7.06 11.10
CA GLN A 69 3.58 8.22 10.32
C GLN A 69 4.49 7.82 9.16
N ALA A 70 5.47 6.95 9.40
CA ALA A 70 6.35 6.43 8.37
C ALA A 70 5.57 5.68 7.28
N LYS A 71 4.63 4.81 7.67
CA LYS A 71 3.75 4.10 6.72
C LYS A 71 2.88 5.07 5.92
N ASN A 72 2.33 6.10 6.54
CA ASN A 72 1.52 7.11 5.85
C ASN A 72 2.34 7.90 4.83
N MET A 73 3.60 8.25 5.15
CA MET A 73 4.52 8.88 4.20
C MET A 73 4.85 7.96 3.03
N ALA A 74 5.14 6.68 3.29
CA ALA A 74 5.38 5.69 2.24
C ALA A 74 4.15 5.50 1.33
N ILE A 75 2.94 5.44 1.90
CA ILE A 75 1.70 5.37 1.13
C ILE A 75 1.52 6.63 0.27
N ALA A 76 1.81 7.82 0.80
CA ALA A 76 1.72 9.06 0.04
C ALA A 76 2.70 9.09 -1.14
N GLN A 77 3.94 8.63 -0.94
CA GLN A 77 4.93 8.50 -2.01
C GLN A 77 4.48 7.50 -3.08
N ALA A 78 4.04 6.30 -2.67
CA ALA A 78 3.54 5.28 -3.59
C ALA A 78 2.33 5.77 -4.42
N ARG A 79 1.44 6.59 -3.85
CA ARG A 79 0.32 7.20 -4.59
C ARG A 79 0.80 8.10 -5.72
N VAL A 80 1.82 8.92 -5.47
CA VAL A 80 2.41 9.81 -6.48
C VAL A 80 3.08 9.00 -7.59
N GLU A 81 3.77 7.92 -7.26
CA GLU A 81 4.42 7.02 -8.23
C GLU A 81 3.38 6.33 -9.12
N VAL A 82 2.33 5.76 -8.52
CA VAL A 82 1.23 5.14 -9.27
C VAL A 82 0.55 6.14 -10.20
N GLU A 83 0.33 7.38 -9.76
CA GLU A 83 -0.27 8.41 -10.61
C GLU A 83 0.62 8.78 -11.80
N ARG A 84 1.95 8.84 -11.59
CA ARG A 84 2.91 9.06 -12.68
C ARG A 84 2.90 7.91 -13.69
N GLU A 85 2.89 6.67 -13.23
CA GLU A 85 2.83 5.48 -14.09
C GLU A 85 1.53 5.41 -14.89
N VAL A 86 0.39 5.71 -14.27
CA VAL A 86 -0.90 5.77 -14.96
C VAL A 86 -0.91 6.83 -16.05
N ASN A 87 -0.35 8.02 -15.77
CA ASN A 87 -0.24 9.09 -16.76
C ASN A 87 0.72 8.71 -17.90
N ALA A 88 1.84 8.05 -17.60
CA ALA A 88 2.77 7.55 -18.61
C ALA A 88 2.10 6.49 -19.51
N ALA A 89 1.43 5.50 -18.91
CA ALA A 89 0.70 4.47 -19.65
C ALA A 89 -0.45 5.05 -20.51
N LYS A 90 -1.08 6.15 -20.06
CA LYS A 90 -2.07 6.88 -20.87
C LYS A 90 -1.42 7.55 -22.07
N SER A 91 -0.30 8.24 -21.86
CA SER A 91 0.46 8.88 -22.95
C SER A 91 0.97 7.85 -23.96
N ASP A 92 1.46 6.69 -23.51
CA ASP A 92 1.90 5.61 -24.40
C ASP A 92 0.75 5.05 -25.25
N ARG A 93 -0.47 4.94 -24.69
CA ARG A 93 -1.65 4.52 -25.47
C ARG A 93 -2.04 5.53 -26.52
N GLU A 94 -1.99 6.81 -26.19
CA GLU A 94 -2.26 7.90 -27.15
C GLU A 94 -1.21 7.91 -28.27
N ALA A 95 0.07 7.80 -27.91
CA ALA A 95 1.18 7.71 -28.87
C ALA A 95 1.09 6.45 -29.76
N LEU A 96 0.62 5.33 -29.22
CA LEU A 96 0.42 4.10 -30.01
C LEU A 96 -0.73 4.26 -31.01
N ALA A 97 -1.82 4.92 -30.61
CA ALA A 97 -2.93 5.22 -31.51
C ALA A 97 -2.48 6.13 -32.66
N GLU A 98 -1.69 7.17 -32.35
CA GLU A 98 -1.11 8.08 -33.35
C GLU A 98 -0.18 7.35 -34.32
N ALA A 99 0.73 6.50 -33.81
CA ALA A 99 1.64 5.72 -34.65
C ALA A 99 0.86 4.79 -35.61
N ARG A 100 -0.18 4.12 -35.13
CA ARG A 100 -1.04 3.25 -35.96
C ARG A 100 -1.79 4.04 -37.03
N GLU A 101 -2.32 5.21 -36.69
CA GLU A 101 -2.98 6.08 -37.67
C GLU A 101 -2.00 6.57 -38.73
N LYS A 102 -0.79 6.96 -38.32
CA LYS A 102 0.25 7.42 -39.23
C LYS A 102 0.71 6.32 -40.18
N VAL A 103 0.90 5.10 -39.69
CA VAL A 103 1.18 3.91 -40.53
C VAL A 103 0.05 3.70 -41.55
N ALA A 104 -1.21 3.73 -41.13
CA ALA A 104 -2.34 3.53 -42.04
C ALA A 104 -2.40 4.60 -43.15
N ARG A 105 -2.10 5.87 -42.82
CA ARG A 105 -2.01 6.96 -43.80
C ARG A 105 -0.86 6.76 -44.78
N LEU A 106 0.33 6.43 -44.28
CA LEU A 106 1.51 6.20 -45.12
C LEU A 106 1.32 5.01 -46.06
N GLU A 107 0.69 3.93 -45.59
CA GLU A 107 0.35 2.78 -46.43
C GLU A 107 -0.66 3.14 -47.54
N PHE A 108 -1.64 3.98 -47.22
CA PHE A 108 -2.58 4.51 -48.21
C PHE A 108 -1.86 5.35 -49.27
N ASP A 109 -0.99 6.27 -48.86
CA ASP A 109 -0.23 7.14 -49.76
C ASP A 109 0.73 6.33 -50.65
N VAL A 110 1.44 5.35 -50.09
CA VAL A 110 2.29 4.42 -50.84
C VAL A 110 1.46 3.67 -51.89
N LYS A 111 0.25 3.21 -51.55
CA LYS A 111 -0.63 2.53 -52.50
C LYS A 111 -1.10 3.47 -53.61
N ALA A 112 -1.47 4.71 -53.29
CA ALA A 112 -1.87 5.72 -54.26
C ALA A 112 -0.73 6.07 -55.23
N LEU A 113 0.46 6.36 -54.70
CA LEU A 113 1.64 6.69 -55.51
C LEU A 113 2.09 5.52 -56.41
N ARG A 114 1.96 4.26 -55.95
CA ARG A 114 2.20 3.08 -56.80
C ARG A 114 1.22 3.01 -57.97
N GLN A 115 -0.05 3.34 -57.75
CA GLN A 115 -1.05 3.41 -58.83
C GLN A 115 -0.73 4.53 -59.81
N ASP A 116 -0.33 5.70 -59.31
CA ASP A 116 0.04 6.84 -60.16
C ASP A 116 1.34 6.59 -60.93
N SER A 117 2.33 5.94 -60.32
CA SER A 117 3.54 5.46 -61.00
C SER A 117 3.19 4.49 -62.13
N THR A 118 2.27 3.56 -61.87
CA THR A 118 1.79 2.62 -62.88
C THR A 118 1.07 3.34 -64.03
N ARG A 119 0.21 4.33 -63.73
CA ARG A 119 -0.45 5.17 -64.75
C ARG A 119 0.55 5.98 -65.57
N ALA A 120 1.57 6.55 -64.94
CA ALA A 120 2.62 7.31 -65.61
C ALA A 120 3.40 6.44 -66.60
N ARG A 121 3.74 5.20 -66.22
CA ARG A 121 4.35 4.21 -67.13
C ARG A 121 3.45 3.86 -68.31
N LEU A 122 2.14 3.72 -68.09
CA LEU A 122 1.18 3.38 -69.14
C LEU A 122 0.86 4.54 -70.10
N ALA A 123 1.17 5.79 -69.73
CA ALA A 123 0.89 6.97 -70.55
C ALA A 123 1.83 7.14 -71.77
N GLY A 124 2.85 6.27 -71.91
CA GLY A 124 3.70 6.15 -73.09
C GLY A 124 5.20 6.27 -72.81
N ASP A 125 6.03 5.67 -73.65
CA ASP A 125 7.49 5.61 -73.52
C ASP A 125 8.18 6.91 -73.98
N ASN A 126 7.94 8.02 -73.29
CA ASN A 126 8.73 9.24 -73.46
C ASN A 126 9.55 9.56 -72.19
N ALA A 127 10.64 10.33 -72.37
CA ALA A 127 11.57 10.65 -71.29
C ALA A 127 10.91 11.35 -70.08
N ALA A 128 9.84 12.13 -70.29
CA ALA A 128 9.10 12.80 -69.22
C ALA A 128 8.24 11.82 -68.40
N ALA A 129 7.61 10.83 -69.06
CA ALA A 129 6.87 9.75 -68.40
C ALA A 129 7.80 8.83 -67.59
N SER A 130 9.00 8.53 -68.12
CA SER A 130 10.02 7.78 -67.39
C SER A 130 10.54 8.55 -66.17
N ALA A 131 10.80 9.86 -66.30
CA ALA A 131 11.25 10.70 -65.19
C ALA A 131 10.19 10.84 -64.07
N THR A 132 8.91 10.96 -64.43
CA THR A 132 7.81 11.01 -63.44
C THR A 132 7.63 9.68 -62.73
N SER A 133 7.67 8.54 -63.44
CA SER A 133 7.65 7.21 -62.81
C SER A 133 8.78 7.04 -61.80
N ALA A 134 10.01 7.40 -62.18
CA ALA A 134 11.18 7.29 -61.31
C ALA A 134 11.04 8.17 -60.06
N SER A 135 10.54 9.40 -60.20
CA SER A 135 10.28 10.28 -59.06
C SER A 135 9.24 9.71 -58.10
N LEU A 136 8.16 9.11 -58.61
CA LEU A 136 7.12 8.49 -57.79
C LEU A 136 7.65 7.24 -57.07
N GLU A 137 8.54 6.48 -57.71
CA GLU A 137 9.20 5.31 -57.09
C GLU A 137 10.12 5.71 -55.94
N VAL A 138 10.86 6.81 -56.07
CA VAL A 138 11.68 7.37 -55.00
C VAL A 138 10.80 7.78 -53.81
N GLU A 139 9.68 8.45 -54.05
CA GLU A 139 8.77 8.85 -52.96
C GLU A 139 8.09 7.63 -52.32
N VAL A 140 7.72 6.61 -53.11
CA VAL A 140 7.22 5.33 -52.59
C VAL A 140 8.24 4.67 -51.67
N ALA A 141 9.52 4.66 -52.03
CA ALA A 141 10.58 4.10 -51.20
C ALA A 141 10.71 4.88 -49.87
N ARG A 142 10.74 6.21 -49.95
CA ARG A 142 10.84 7.11 -48.79
C ARG A 142 9.67 6.95 -47.81
N LEU A 143 8.43 6.90 -48.32
CA LEU A 143 7.25 6.74 -47.47
C LEU A 143 7.13 5.31 -46.92
N SER A 144 7.62 4.30 -47.64
CA SER A 144 7.69 2.93 -47.14
C SER A 144 8.65 2.82 -45.96
N GLU A 145 9.82 3.47 -46.04
CA GLU A 145 10.76 3.54 -44.92
C GLU A 145 10.16 4.26 -43.70
N LEU A 146 9.48 5.38 -43.92
CA LEU A 146 8.80 6.10 -42.85
C LEU A 146 7.70 5.26 -42.19
N ALA A 147 6.95 4.48 -42.98
CA ALA A 147 5.93 3.57 -42.46
C ALA A 147 6.55 2.47 -41.59
N GLU A 148 7.71 1.94 -41.98
CA GLU A 148 8.46 0.95 -41.21
C GLU A 148 8.95 1.53 -39.87
N GLN A 149 9.52 2.74 -39.89
CA GLN A 149 9.93 3.44 -38.66
C GLN A 149 8.76 3.67 -37.68
N GLU A 150 7.58 4.03 -38.19
CA GLU A 150 6.38 4.22 -37.35
C GLU A 150 5.80 2.89 -36.84
N ARG A 151 5.92 1.80 -37.62
CA ARG A 151 5.60 0.45 -37.12
C ARG A 151 6.53 0.03 -35.99
N GLU A 152 7.84 0.20 -36.16
CA GLU A 152 8.81 -0.09 -35.09
C GLU A 152 8.54 0.74 -33.83
N ARG A 153 8.19 2.02 -34.00
CA ARG A 153 7.75 2.88 -32.89
C ARG A 153 6.51 2.31 -32.19
N GLY A 154 5.52 1.86 -32.95
CA GLY A 154 4.33 1.18 -32.44
C GLY A 154 4.65 -0.08 -31.65
N GLU A 155 5.52 -0.95 -32.17
CA GLU A 155 5.95 -2.18 -31.50
C GLU A 155 6.66 -1.90 -30.16
N ARG A 156 7.51 -0.87 -30.10
CA ARG A 156 8.16 -0.45 -28.85
C ARG A 156 7.15 0.06 -27.82
N LEU A 157 6.15 0.83 -28.25
CA LEU A 157 5.08 1.31 -27.37
C LEU A 157 4.18 0.16 -26.88
N GLU A 158 3.89 -0.82 -27.73
CA GLU A 158 3.16 -2.03 -27.34
C GLU A 158 3.93 -2.86 -26.31
N ALA A 159 5.24 -3.02 -26.49
CA ALA A 159 6.10 -3.70 -25.53
C ALA A 159 6.13 -2.96 -24.18
N SER A 160 6.27 -1.63 -24.19
CA SER A 160 6.19 -0.78 -22.98
C SER A 160 4.86 -0.99 -22.23
N LEU A 161 3.74 -0.92 -22.94
CA LEU A 161 2.41 -1.14 -22.36
C LEU A 161 2.21 -2.56 -21.83
N ALA A 162 2.78 -3.57 -22.50
CA ALA A 162 2.72 -4.96 -22.05
C ALA A 162 3.53 -5.16 -20.76
N GLN A 163 4.72 -4.56 -20.68
CA GLN A 163 5.55 -4.58 -19.48
C GLN A 163 4.83 -3.92 -18.30
N SER A 164 4.33 -2.70 -18.48
CA SER A 164 3.58 -1.96 -17.44
C SER A 164 2.36 -2.75 -16.93
N ARG A 165 1.66 -3.47 -17.82
CA ARG A 165 0.54 -4.35 -17.43
C ARG A 165 0.98 -5.52 -16.57
N GLU A 166 2.14 -6.11 -16.84
CA GLU A 166 2.64 -7.24 -16.05
C GLU A 166 3.14 -6.77 -14.68
N GLU A 167 3.83 -5.63 -14.62
CA GLU A 167 4.23 -4.99 -13.36
C GLU A 167 2.99 -4.71 -12.48
N ALA A 168 1.93 -4.14 -13.05
CA ALA A 168 0.67 -3.92 -12.34
C ALA A 168 0.04 -5.23 -11.82
N ARG A 169 0.14 -6.34 -12.56
CA ARG A 169 -0.36 -7.66 -12.10
C ARG A 169 0.47 -8.21 -10.95
N ILE A 170 1.79 -8.06 -11.00
CA ILE A 170 2.70 -8.49 -9.92
C ILE A 170 2.34 -7.74 -8.63
N LEU A 171 2.19 -6.42 -8.71
CA LEU A 171 1.80 -5.59 -7.57
C LEU A 171 0.42 -5.98 -7.02
N LEU A 172 -0.55 -6.28 -7.89
CA LEU A 172 -1.86 -6.75 -7.45
C LEU A 172 -1.79 -8.08 -6.67
N ARG A 173 -0.97 -9.04 -7.15
CA ARG A 173 -0.76 -10.31 -6.44
C ARG A 173 -0.08 -10.11 -5.09
N GLN A 174 0.94 -9.26 -5.03
CA GLN A 174 1.61 -8.92 -3.77
C GLN A 174 0.62 -8.30 -2.78
N ARG A 175 -0.24 -7.38 -3.24
CA ARG A 175 -1.29 -6.79 -2.42
C ARG A 175 -2.29 -7.83 -1.89
N GLN A 176 -2.72 -8.77 -2.73
CA GLN A 176 -3.60 -9.86 -2.31
C GLN A 176 -2.94 -10.75 -1.26
N ALA A 177 -1.65 -11.06 -1.40
CA ALA A 177 -0.90 -11.81 -0.40
C ALA A 177 -0.79 -11.05 0.94
N HIS A 178 -0.56 -9.73 0.89
CA HIS A 178 -0.57 -8.90 2.09
C HIS A 178 -1.93 -8.87 2.77
N PHE A 179 -3.04 -8.76 2.02
CA PHE A 179 -4.38 -8.83 2.62
C PHE A 179 -4.66 -10.16 3.28
N ALA A 180 -4.33 -11.29 2.64
CA ALA A 180 -4.49 -12.60 3.25
C ALA A 180 -3.67 -12.74 4.55
N SER A 181 -2.46 -12.16 4.60
CA SER A 181 -1.66 -12.12 5.83
C SER A 181 -2.28 -11.26 6.92
N VAL A 182 -2.94 -10.15 6.59
CA VAL A 182 -3.63 -9.32 7.58
C VAL A 182 -4.87 -10.03 8.10
N GLU A 183 -5.68 -10.64 7.22
CA GLU A 183 -6.84 -11.43 7.62
C GLU A 183 -6.45 -12.58 8.56
N GLN A 184 -5.30 -13.22 8.34
CA GLN A 184 -4.80 -14.24 9.24
C GLN A 184 -4.42 -13.68 10.63
N VAL A 185 -3.74 -12.53 10.67
CA VAL A 185 -3.41 -11.87 11.95
C VAL A 185 -4.68 -11.42 12.68
N GLU A 186 -5.70 -10.95 11.96
CA GLU A 186 -7.00 -10.60 12.55
C GLU A 186 -7.72 -11.82 13.12
N ALA A 187 -7.66 -12.97 12.43
CA ALA A 187 -8.21 -14.22 12.94
C ALA A 187 -7.48 -14.69 14.21
N ASP A 188 -6.14 -14.70 14.19
CA ASP A 188 -5.32 -15.08 15.36
C ASP A 188 -5.62 -14.19 16.58
N LEU A 189 -5.81 -12.88 16.37
CA LEU A 189 -6.18 -11.94 17.44
C LEU A 189 -7.58 -12.19 18.02
N LEU A 190 -8.54 -12.60 17.19
CA LEU A 190 -9.89 -12.94 17.65
C LEU A 190 -9.89 -14.24 18.45
N ASP A 191 -9.09 -15.23 18.03
CA ASP A 191 -8.91 -16.48 18.76
C ASP A 191 -8.26 -16.23 20.15
N ASP A 192 -7.25 -15.36 20.22
CA ASP A 192 -6.63 -14.93 21.49
C ASP A 192 -7.63 -14.19 22.41
N GLU A 193 -8.53 -13.36 21.85
CA GLU A 193 -9.59 -12.68 22.62
C GLU A 193 -10.62 -13.69 23.16
N GLU A 194 -11.01 -14.70 22.38
CA GLU A 194 -11.92 -15.76 22.85
C GLU A 194 -11.29 -16.67 23.92
N GLU A 195 -9.99 -16.98 23.84
CA GLU A 195 -9.29 -17.74 24.88
C GLU A 195 -9.15 -16.93 26.17
N GLY A 196 -8.88 -15.63 26.08
CA GLY A 196 -8.83 -14.73 27.25
C GLY A 196 -10.16 -14.62 27.98
N ASP A 197 -11.27 -14.57 27.24
CA ASP A 197 -12.62 -14.54 27.81
C ASP A 197 -12.97 -15.87 28.51
N LYS A 198 -12.58 -17.01 27.93
CA LYS A 198 -12.76 -18.34 28.55
C LYS A 198 -11.95 -18.49 29.85
N GLN A 199 -10.69 -18.05 29.85
CA GLN A 199 -9.85 -18.07 31.06
C GLN A 199 -10.39 -17.14 32.17
N SER A 200 -10.98 -16.01 31.79
CA SER A 200 -11.64 -15.11 32.76
C SER A 200 -12.89 -15.74 33.36
N GLN A 201 -13.73 -16.41 32.56
CA GLN A 201 -14.90 -17.15 33.05
C GLN A 201 -14.52 -18.33 33.97
N GLU A 202 -13.49 -19.09 33.63
CA GLU A 202 -13.02 -20.21 34.49
C GLU A 202 -12.45 -19.70 35.82
N HIS A 203 -11.78 -18.54 35.83
CA HIS A 203 -11.31 -17.91 37.07
C HIS A 203 -12.46 -17.42 37.95
N ASP A 204 -13.52 -16.87 37.35
CA ASP A 204 -14.71 -16.41 38.07
C ASP A 204 -15.52 -17.59 38.66
N GLU A 205 -15.66 -18.70 37.91
CA GLU A 205 -16.30 -19.93 38.42
C GLU A 205 -15.47 -20.63 39.52
N ALA A 206 -14.15 -20.65 39.38
CA ALA A 206 -13.26 -21.19 40.42
C ALA A 206 -13.27 -20.35 41.71
N GLY A 207 -13.36 -19.02 41.59
CA GLY A 207 -13.51 -18.11 42.74
C GLY A 207 -14.81 -18.34 43.51
N LEU A 208 -15.92 -18.57 42.80
CA LEU A 208 -17.23 -18.88 43.40
C LEU A 208 -17.26 -20.24 44.13
N LEU A 209 -16.50 -21.24 43.66
CA LEU A 209 -16.40 -22.55 44.32
C LEU A 209 -15.57 -22.52 45.61
N VAL A 210 -14.60 -21.61 45.72
CA VAL A 210 -13.80 -21.41 46.95
C VAL A 210 -14.65 -20.74 48.03
N GLU A 211 -15.47 -19.74 47.69
CA GLU A 211 -16.39 -19.11 48.66
C GLU A 211 -17.50 -20.04 49.16
N ALA A 212 -17.92 -21.02 48.35
CA ALA A 212 -18.91 -22.02 48.76
C ALA A 212 -18.32 -23.13 49.67
N GLY A 213 -17.00 -23.30 49.71
CA GLY A 213 -16.31 -24.34 50.48
C GLY A 213 -15.89 -23.94 51.90
N GLU A 214 -15.77 -22.64 52.19
CA GLU A 214 -15.41 -22.14 53.54
C GLU A 214 -16.61 -22.05 54.51
N GLY A 215 -17.80 -22.48 54.08
CA GLY A 215 -19.04 -22.43 54.86
C GLY A 215 -19.60 -23.77 55.36
N ALA A 216 -18.86 -24.88 55.26
CA ALA A 216 -19.32 -26.22 55.70
C ALA A 216 -18.61 -26.73 56.97
#